data_AF-A0A7Y1XNA6-F1
#
_entry.id   AF-A0A7Y1XNA6-F1
#
_cell.length_a   1.000
_cell.length_b   1.000
_cell.length_c   1.000
_cell.angle_alpha   90.00
_cell.angle_beta   90.00
_cell.angle_gamma   90.00
#
_symmetry.space_group_name_H-M   'P 1'
#
loop_
_entity.id
_entity.type
_entity.pdbx_description
1 polymer ?
#
loop_
_entity_poly.entity_id
_entity_poly.type
_entity_poly.pdbx_seq_one_letter_code
_entity_poly.pdbx_strand_id
1 'polypeptide(L)'
;MTLSETLHYELADAGSNVGVSVLCPAWMRTRIHESHRNQSGELAAQSASQTEEAVRGKVADLIADGRDPAEAAALVVDAVRSGAFYILTHPGIKPYFARRFEDILEERNPSVEGV
;
A
#
# COMPACT_ATOMS: atom_id res chain seq x y z
N MET A 1 -6.47 -3.82 -3.12
CA MET A 1 -7.78 -3.30 -2.68
C MET A 1 -8.89 -4.18 -3.20
N THR A 2 -9.12 -4.22 -4.52
CA THR A 2 -10.23 -4.95 -5.16
C THR A 2 -10.35 -6.42 -4.75
N LEU A 3 -9.24 -7.18 -4.72
CA LEU A 3 -9.30 -8.58 -4.28
C LEU A 3 -9.84 -8.75 -2.85
N SER A 4 -9.36 -7.91 -1.92
CA SER A 4 -9.83 -7.93 -0.54
C SER A 4 -11.27 -7.46 -0.40
N GLU A 5 -11.71 -6.51 -1.24
CA GLU A 5 -13.09 -6.02 -1.27
C GLU A 5 -14.05 -7.12 -1.76
N THR A 6 -13.69 -7.81 -2.85
CA THR A 6 -14.44 -8.97 -3.34
C THR A 6 -14.56 -10.05 -2.27
N LEU A 7 -13.45 -10.42 -1.63
CA LEU A 7 -13.45 -11.43 -0.57
C LEU A 7 -14.31 -11.02 0.63
N HIS A 8 -14.33 -9.73 0.99
CA HIS A 8 -15.19 -9.22 2.06
C HIS A 8 -16.67 -9.46 1.74
N TYR A 9 -17.10 -9.17 0.51
CA TYR A 9 -18.48 -9.39 0.08
C TYR A 9 -18.83 -10.88 0.02
N GLU A 10 -17.95 -11.72 -0.53
CA GLU A 10 -18.20 -13.17 -0.65
C GLU A 10 -18.35 -13.85 0.73
N LEU A 11 -17.52 -13.47 1.70
CA LEU A 11 -17.62 -14.02 3.05
C LEU A 11 -18.88 -13.54 3.79
N ALA A 12 -19.30 -12.30 3.56
CA ALA A 12 -20.55 -11.78 4.09
C ALA A 12 -21.77 -12.51 3.48
N ASP A 13 -21.79 -12.72 2.16
CA ASP A 13 -22.86 -13.44 1.45
C ASP A 13 -22.97 -14.90 1.89
N ALA A 14 -21.83 -15.55 2.15
CA ALA A 14 -21.78 -16.91 2.69
C ALA A 14 -22.18 -17.03 4.18
N GLY A 15 -22.50 -15.91 4.86
CA GLY A 15 -22.82 -15.91 6.29
C GLY A 15 -21.64 -16.32 7.17
N SER A 16 -20.41 -16.10 6.71
CA SER A 16 -19.19 -16.49 7.43
C SER A 16 -18.99 -15.63 8.68
N ASN A 17 -18.40 -16.23 9.72
CA ASN A 17 -17.93 -15.51 10.90
C ASN A 17 -16.47 -15.02 10.76
N VAL A 18 -15.92 -15.02 9.54
CA VAL A 18 -14.57 -14.54 9.24
C VAL A 18 -14.64 -13.16 8.60
N GLY A 19 -13.98 -12.17 9.22
CA GLY A 19 -13.86 -10.82 8.68
C GLY A 19 -12.63 -10.63 7.78
N VAL A 20 -12.65 -9.55 6.99
CA VAL A 20 -11.55 -9.14 6.09
C VAL A 20 -11.24 -7.68 6.32
N SER A 21 -9.96 -7.34 6.33
CA SER A 21 -9.45 -5.97 6.30
C SER A 21 -8.32 -5.86 5.29
N VAL A 22 -8.02 -4.64 4.85
CA VAL A 22 -6.92 -4.34 3.93
C VAL A 22 -6.07 -3.19 4.45
N LEU A 23 -4.77 -3.44 4.61
CA LEU A 23 -3.79 -2.44 5.02
C LEU A 23 -3.31 -1.64 3.82
N CYS A 24 -3.39 -0.31 3.91
CA CYS A 24 -2.93 0.63 2.89
C CYS A 24 -1.84 1.54 3.48
N PRO A 25 -0.58 1.06 3.53
CA PRO A 25 0.52 1.86 4.03
C PRO A 25 1.04 2.84 2.96
N ALA A 26 1.59 3.98 3.43
CA ALA A 26 2.52 4.78 2.63
C ALA A 26 3.96 4.39 3.02
N TRP A 27 4.92 5.31 2.98
CA TRP A 27 6.30 5.02 3.37
C TRP A 27 6.39 4.56 4.83
N MET A 28 6.93 3.36 5.01
CA MET A 28 7.17 2.74 6.32
C MET A 28 8.63 2.33 6.40
N ARG A 29 9.26 2.54 7.56
CA ARG A 29 10.69 2.29 7.82
C ARG A 29 11.01 0.80 7.90
N THR A 30 11.03 0.16 6.73
CA THR A 30 11.26 -1.27 6.50
C THR A 30 12.41 -1.47 5.50
N ARG A 31 12.69 -2.72 5.13
CA ARG A 31 13.71 -3.06 4.12
C ARG A 31 13.13 -3.31 2.72
N ILE A 32 11.99 -2.68 2.38
CA ILE A 32 11.32 -2.94 1.10
C ILE A 32 12.13 -2.47 -0.13
N HIS A 33 12.94 -1.42 0.02
CA HIS A 33 13.89 -1.00 -1.03
C HIS A 33 14.99 -2.04 -1.30
N GLU A 34 15.24 -2.96 -0.37
CA GLU A 34 16.16 -4.08 -0.52
C GLU A 34 15.45 -5.37 -0.97
N SER A 35 14.22 -5.29 -1.48
CA SER A 35 13.39 -6.47 -1.81
C SER A 35 14.01 -7.45 -2.80
N HIS A 36 14.96 -7.01 -3.64
CA HIS A 36 15.77 -7.88 -4.50
C HIS A 36 16.42 -9.04 -3.71
N ARG A 37 16.74 -8.85 -2.42
CA ARG A 37 17.27 -9.89 -1.54
C ARG A 37 16.33 -11.09 -1.34
N ASN A 38 15.04 -10.92 -1.64
CA ASN A 38 14.01 -11.95 -1.53
C ASN A 38 13.72 -12.65 -2.88
N GLN A 39 14.32 -12.19 -3.98
CA GLN A 39 14.15 -12.83 -5.29
C GLN A 39 14.93 -14.15 -5.33
N SER A 40 14.32 -15.18 -5.91
CA SER A 40 14.91 -16.52 -6.02
C SER A 40 14.87 -17.02 -7.45
N GLY A 41 15.78 -17.94 -7.79
CA GLY A 41 15.82 -18.56 -9.11
C GLY A 41 16.24 -17.59 -10.22
N GLU A 42 15.70 -17.79 -11.41
CA GLU A 42 16.07 -17.05 -12.62
C GLU A 42 15.81 -15.54 -12.53
N LEU A 43 14.90 -15.11 -11.64
CA LEU A 43 14.61 -13.69 -11.41
C LEU A 43 15.75 -12.95 -10.71
N ALA A 44 16.58 -13.64 -9.92
CA ALA A 44 17.71 -13.04 -9.20
C ALA A 44 18.92 -12.74 -10.10
N ALA A 45 18.95 -13.30 -11.32
CA ALA A 45 20.07 -13.15 -12.25
C ALA A 45 20.05 -11.83 -13.04
N GLN A 46 19.04 -10.98 -12.84
CA GLN A 46 18.92 -9.70 -13.53
C GLN A 46 19.68 -8.62 -12.76
N SER A 47 20.71 -8.04 -13.38
CA SER A 47 21.41 -6.88 -12.81
C SER A 47 20.59 -5.63 -13.01
N ALA A 48 20.47 -4.80 -11.96
CA ALA A 48 19.82 -3.50 -12.06
C ALA A 48 20.59 -2.56 -12.99
N SER A 49 19.86 -1.81 -13.80
CA SER A 49 20.36 -0.68 -14.57
C SER A 49 20.73 0.50 -13.66
N GLN A 50 21.54 1.43 -14.18
CA GLN A 50 21.93 2.64 -13.43
C GLN A 50 20.73 3.50 -13.01
N THR A 51 19.69 3.55 -13.86
CA THR A 51 18.45 4.27 -13.55
C THR A 51 17.71 3.63 -12.38
N GLU A 52 17.64 2.30 -12.34
CA GLU A 52 17.00 1.57 -11.24
C GLU A 52 17.75 1.77 -9.92
N GLU A 53 19.08 1.84 -9.95
CA GLU A 53 19.89 2.09 -8.76
C GLU A 53 19.70 3.52 -8.22
N ALA A 54 19.63 4.52 -9.10
CA ALA A 54 19.36 5.90 -8.71
C ALA A 54 17.95 6.08 -8.09
N VAL A 55 16.95 5.40 -8.65
CA VAL A 55 15.59 5.38 -8.09
C VAL A 55 15.59 4.68 -6.73
N ARG A 56 16.33 3.57 -6.57
CA ARG A 56 16.46 2.85 -5.31
C ARG A 56 17.02 3.73 -4.19
N GLY A 57 18.05 4.53 -4.46
CA GLY A 57 18.61 5.47 -3.49
C GLY A 57 17.55 6.46 -2.97
N LYS A 58 16.81 7.11 -3.88
CA LYS A 58 15.72 8.03 -3.49
C LYS A 58 14.62 7.35 -2.69
N VAL A 59 14.26 6.13 -3.06
CA VAL A 59 13.25 5.34 -2.35
C VAL A 59 13.76 4.93 -0.96
N ALA A 60 15.05 4.63 -0.81
CA ALA A 60 15.65 4.33 0.49
C ALA A 60 15.53 5.53 1.45
N ASP A 61 15.77 6.75 0.98
CA ASP A 61 15.61 7.97 1.79
C ASP A 61 14.14 8.16 2.23
N LEU A 62 13.18 8.02 1.32
CA LEU A 62 11.74 8.10 1.64
C LEU A 62 11.30 7.04 2.66
N ILE A 63 11.90 5.84 2.60
CA ILE A 63 11.65 4.77 3.57
C ILE A 63 12.31 5.07 4.92
N ALA A 64 13.52 5.64 4.93
CA ALA A 64 14.20 6.03 6.16
C ALA A 64 13.39 7.08 6.94
N ASP A 65 12.74 8.00 6.22
CA ASP A 65 11.81 9.01 6.76
C ASP A 65 10.39 8.48 6.98
N GLY A 66 10.13 7.22 6.65
CA GLY A 66 8.83 6.56 6.80
C GLY A 66 8.44 6.31 8.26
N ARG A 67 7.16 6.05 8.49
CA ARG A 67 6.64 5.74 9.84
C ARG A 67 7.16 4.43 10.40
N ASP A 68 7.11 4.29 11.72
CA ASP A 68 7.48 3.05 12.39
C ASP A 68 6.47 1.92 12.05
N PRO A 69 6.93 0.74 11.58
CA PRO A 69 6.07 -0.42 11.37
C PRO A 69 5.19 -0.81 12.57
N ALA A 70 5.64 -0.53 13.80
CA ALA A 70 4.86 -0.77 15.01
C ALA A 70 3.56 0.05 15.06
N GLU A 71 3.53 1.26 14.50
CA GLU A 71 2.32 2.07 14.41
C GLU A 71 1.27 1.43 13.49
N ALA A 72 1.71 0.89 12.35
CA ALA A 72 0.81 0.15 11.45
C ALA A 72 0.28 -1.13 12.12
N ALA A 73 1.12 -1.82 12.89
CA ALA A 73 0.70 -3.01 13.64
C ALA A 73 -0.42 -2.68 14.65
N ALA A 74 -0.31 -1.56 15.37
CA ALA A 74 -1.36 -1.11 16.29
C ALA A 74 -2.69 -0.84 15.55
N LEU A 75 -2.64 -0.12 14.42
CA LEU A 75 -3.82 0.15 13.59
C LEU A 75 -4.47 -1.13 13.04
N VAL A 76 -3.66 -2.13 12.69
CA VAL A 76 -4.16 -3.43 12.23
C VAL A 76 -4.89 -4.17 13.35
N VAL A 77 -4.31 -4.22 14.55
CA VAL A 77 -4.94 -4.86 15.71
C VAL A 77 -6.28 -4.21 16.04
N ASP A 78 -6.34 -2.89 16.03
CA ASP A 78 -7.58 -2.14 16.29
C ASP A 78 -8.63 -2.42 15.22
N ALA A 79 -8.25 -2.42 13.95
CA ALA A 79 -9.16 -2.70 12.83
C ALA A 79 -9.73 -4.13 12.88
N VAL A 80 -8.90 -5.12 13.23
CA VAL A 80 -9.35 -6.51 13.42
C VAL A 80 -10.38 -6.59 14.55
N ARG A 81 -10.14 -5.89 15.67
CA ARG A 81 -11.07 -5.87 16.83
C ARG A 81 -12.39 -5.17 16.52
N SER A 82 -12.35 -4.08 15.76
CA SER A 82 -13.54 -3.29 15.43
C SER A 82 -14.27 -3.75 14.17
N GLY A 83 -13.73 -4.72 13.42
CA GLY A 83 -14.25 -5.13 12.12
C GLY A 83 -14.11 -4.07 11.03
N ALA A 84 -13.11 -3.18 11.13
CA ALA A 84 -12.89 -2.14 10.12
C ALA A 84 -12.19 -2.70 8.87
N PHE A 85 -12.72 -2.40 7.68
CA PHE A 85 -12.18 -2.92 6.43
C PHE A 85 -10.93 -2.16 5.94
N TYR A 86 -11.03 -0.85 5.71
CA TYR A 86 -9.90 -0.03 5.21
C TYR A 86 -9.00 0.47 6.33
N ILE A 87 -7.72 0.12 6.29
CA ILE A 87 -6.73 0.55 7.29
C ILE A 87 -5.74 1.51 6.62
N LEU A 88 -6.04 2.81 6.73
CA LEU A 88 -5.18 3.88 6.21
C LEU A 88 -4.22 4.36 7.29
N THR A 89 -2.92 4.07 7.13
CA THR A 89 -1.91 4.46 8.13
C THR A 89 -1.53 5.94 8.06
N HIS A 90 -1.70 6.58 6.90
CA HIS A 90 -1.29 7.97 6.66
C HIS A 90 -2.50 8.81 6.24
N PRO A 91 -3.13 9.58 7.13
CA PRO A 91 -4.33 10.34 6.79
C PRO A 91 -4.09 11.40 5.71
N GLY A 92 -2.85 11.89 5.58
CA GLY A 92 -2.44 12.84 4.53
C GLY A 92 -2.56 12.33 3.11
N ILE A 93 -2.80 11.02 2.90
CA ILE A 93 -3.01 10.47 1.55
C ILE A 93 -4.43 10.69 1.00
N LYS A 94 -5.40 11.00 1.88
CA LYS A 94 -6.82 11.10 1.51
C LYS A 94 -7.11 12.12 0.38
N PRO A 95 -6.47 13.30 0.33
CA PRO A 95 -6.65 14.23 -0.78
C PRO A 95 -6.29 13.64 -2.15
N TYR A 96 -5.23 12.83 -2.24
CA TYR A 96 -4.84 12.17 -3.48
C TYR A 96 -5.90 11.16 -3.95
N PHE A 97 -6.51 10.43 -3.01
CA PHE A 97 -7.63 9.54 -3.34
C PHE A 97 -8.85 10.32 -3.80
N ALA A 98 -9.20 11.41 -3.11
CA ALA A 98 -10.31 12.27 -3.51
C ALA A 98 -10.13 12.80 -4.94
N ARG A 99 -8.92 13.28 -5.29
CA ARG A 99 -8.62 13.75 -6.65
C ARG A 99 -8.73 12.65 -7.68
N ARG A 100 -8.18 11.47 -7.40
CA ARG A 100 -8.31 10.31 -8.29
C ARG A 100 -9.78 9.94 -8.50
N PHE A 101 -10.61 9.97 -7.46
CA PHE A 101 -12.04 9.69 -7.58
C PHE A 101 -12.75 10.76 -8.40
N GLU A 102 -12.40 12.03 -8.23
CA GLU A 102 -12.91 13.11 -9.07
C GLU A 102 -12.51 12.92 -10.54
N ASP A 103 -11.24 12.56 -10.84
CA ASP A 103 -10.80 12.26 -12.21
C ASP A 103 -11.65 11.14 -12.84
N ILE A 104 -11.94 10.09 -12.07
CA ILE A 104 -12.75 8.95 -12.50
C ILE A 104 -14.20 9.38 -12.75
N LEU A 105 -14.79 10.12 -11.82
CA LEU A 105 -16.19 10.57 -11.90
C LEU A 105 -16.42 11.54 -13.07
N GLU A 106 -15.41 12.35 -13.41
CA GLU A 106 -15.46 13.27 -14.54
C GLU A 106 -14.95 12.65 -15.86
N GLU A 107 -14.58 11.37 -15.84
CA GLU A 107 -14.04 10.65 -17.01
C GLU A 107 -12.84 11.34 -17.67
N ARG A 108 -12.02 12.04 -16.86
CA ARG A 108 -10.84 12.76 -17.34
C ARG A 108 -9.56 11.96 -17.09
N ASN A 109 -8.51 12.30 -17.84
CA ASN A 109 -7.19 11.71 -17.62
C ASN A 109 -6.70 11.99 -16.18
N PRO A 110 -5.94 11.07 -15.56
CA PRO A 110 -5.43 11.24 -14.20
C PRO A 110 -4.64 12.54 -14.04
N SER A 111 -4.98 13.33 -13.03
CA SER A 111 -4.30 14.58 -12.70
C SER A 111 -3.00 14.31 -11.96
N VAL A 112 -1.95 15.05 -12.31
CA VAL A 112 -0.66 15.05 -11.58
C VAL A 112 -0.59 16.31 -10.73
N GLU A 113 -0.43 16.19 -9.41
CA GLU A 113 0.04 17.32 -8.60
C GLU A 113 1.57 17.31 -8.57
N GLY A 114 2.21 18.43 -8.93
CA GLY A 114 3.66 18.61 -8.84
C GLY A 114 4.43 18.82 -10.14
N VAL A 115 3.81 19.47 -11.15
CA VAL A 115 4.52 20.33 -12.12
C VAL A 115 3.81 21.67 -12.17
#